data_AF-A0A938ECJ3-F1
#
_entry.id   AF-A0A938ECJ3-F1
#
_cell.length_a   1.000
_cell.length_b   1.000
_cell.length_c   1.000
_cell.angle_alpha   90.00
_cell.angle_beta   90.00
_cell.angle_gamma   90.00
#
_symmetry.space_group_name_H-M   'P 1'
#
loop_
_entity.id
_entity.type
_entity.pdbx_description
1 polymer ?
#
loop_
_entity_poly.entity_id
_entity_poly.type
_entity_poly.pdbx_seq_one_letter_code
_entity_poly.pdbx_strand_id
1 'polypeptide(L)'
;MNTIVARLRRPLAVAAAAMAAVAVVPTAFAGVTPWQGQTTDVPTACEPVKTFKVFKAWGDNSQYFLAPNGGLEAGVQGWKLEPGATVAMGNEPFFLNSKRDLSLLALAT
;
A
#
# COMPACT_ATOMS: atom_id res chain seq x y z
N MET A 1 -46.48 -5.06 69.44
CA MET A 1 -45.16 -4.72 70.01
C MET A 1 -44.11 -5.63 69.40
N ASN A 2 -43.22 -5.08 68.56
CA ASN A 2 -41.78 -5.35 68.55
C ASN A 2 -41.13 -4.61 67.38
N THR A 3 -39.89 -4.19 67.62
CA THR A 3 -39.26 -2.96 67.13
C THR A 3 -37.99 -3.28 66.33
N ILE A 4 -37.67 -2.43 65.34
CA ILE A 4 -36.31 -2.05 64.85
C ILE A 4 -35.61 -3.17 64.01
N VAL A 5 -34.99 -2.93 62.84
CA VAL A 5 -33.81 -2.09 62.60
C VAL A 5 -33.74 -1.54 61.17
N ALA A 6 -33.23 -0.32 61.08
CA ALA A 6 -33.06 0.49 59.89
C ALA A 6 -31.88 0.05 58.99
N ARG A 7 -32.12 0.21 57.68
CA ARG A 7 -31.25 0.70 56.60
C ARG A 7 -29.74 0.39 56.65
N LEU A 8 -29.24 -0.21 55.57
CA LEU A 8 -28.15 0.43 54.83
C LEU A 8 -28.30 0.18 53.33
N ARG A 9 -28.35 1.28 52.59
CA ARG A 9 -28.53 1.37 51.14
C ARG A 9 -27.21 0.95 50.48
N ARG A 10 -27.22 -0.07 49.62
CA ARG A 10 -26.05 -0.43 48.81
C ARG A 10 -25.96 0.54 47.62
N PRO A 11 -24.94 1.42 47.54
CA PRO A 11 -24.78 2.31 46.40
C PRO A 11 -24.27 1.53 45.18
N LEU A 12 -24.83 1.84 44.02
CA LEU A 12 -24.26 1.51 42.72
C LEU A 12 -22.82 2.03 42.66
N ALA A 13 -21.86 1.14 42.43
CA ALA A 13 -20.52 1.51 41.98
C ALA A 13 -20.07 0.49 40.94
N VAL A 14 -20.59 0.69 39.73
CA VAL A 14 -19.98 0.21 38.49
C VAL A 14 -18.67 0.96 38.32
N ALA A 15 -17.66 0.26 37.80
CA ALA A 15 -16.34 0.74 37.34
C ALA A 15 -15.20 0.71 38.37
N ALA A 16 -14.35 -0.31 38.25
CA ALA A 16 -12.91 -0.17 38.44
C ALA A 16 -12.20 -1.03 37.38
N ALA A 17 -11.35 -0.36 36.60
CA ALA A 17 -10.80 -0.77 35.33
C ALA A 17 -9.92 -2.03 35.40
N ALA A 18 -10.13 -2.95 34.46
CA ALA A 18 -9.13 -3.91 34.05
C ALA A 18 -8.08 -3.17 33.20
N MET A 19 -6.88 -2.96 33.73
CA MET A 19 -5.72 -2.55 32.94
C MET A 19 -5.34 -3.71 32.02
N ALA A 20 -5.83 -3.68 30.78
CA ALA A 20 -5.36 -4.56 29.71
C ALA A 20 -3.93 -4.16 29.34
N ALA A 21 -3.00 -5.11 29.45
CA ALA A 21 -1.63 -4.97 29.02
C ALA A 21 -1.57 -4.63 27.52
N VAL A 22 -1.02 -3.47 27.18
CA VAL A 22 -0.65 -3.16 25.80
C VAL A 22 0.54 -4.03 25.44
N ALA A 23 0.29 -5.14 24.76
CA ALA A 23 1.34 -5.92 24.13
C ALA A 23 1.96 -5.09 23.00
N VAL A 24 3.21 -4.65 23.18
CA VAL A 24 4.01 -4.11 22.08
C VAL A 24 4.32 -5.26 21.15
N VAL A 25 3.65 -5.31 19.99
CA VAL A 25 4.02 -6.24 18.91
C VAL A 25 5.23 -5.63 18.20
N PRO A 26 6.43 -6.27 18.21
CA PRO A 26 7.48 -5.87 17.30
C PRO A 26 7.05 -6.31 15.90
N THR A 27 6.70 -5.36 15.03
CA THR A 27 6.54 -5.63 13.60
C THR A 27 7.92 -5.96 13.03
N ALA A 28 8.24 -7.25 12.94
CA ALA A 28 9.43 -7.72 12.25
C ALA A 28 9.24 -7.54 10.73
N PHE A 29 9.59 -6.36 10.21
CA PHE A 29 9.83 -6.17 8.77
C PHE A 29 11.24 -6.67 8.44
N ALA A 30 11.46 -7.98 8.58
CA ALA A 30 12.67 -8.61 8.06
C ALA A 30 12.43 -8.97 6.59
N GLY A 31 12.96 -8.17 5.66
CA GLY A 31 13.17 -8.63 4.29
C GLY A 31 12.67 -7.75 3.14
N VAL A 32 12.13 -6.55 3.38
CA VAL A 32 11.94 -5.59 2.28
C VAL A 32 13.26 -4.87 2.03
N THR A 33 14.04 -5.36 1.08
CA THR A 33 15.09 -4.50 0.50
C THR A 33 14.36 -3.31 -0.14
N PRO A 34 14.62 -2.07 0.29
CA PRO A 34 14.01 -0.91 -0.35
C PRO A 34 14.33 -0.95 -1.83
N TRP A 35 13.29 -0.74 -2.62
CA TRP A 35 13.40 -0.58 -4.06
C TRP A 35 14.45 0.50 -4.35
N GLN A 36 15.32 0.33 -5.35
CA GLN A 36 16.45 1.24 -5.59
C GLN A 36 16.06 2.68 -6.00
N GLY A 37 14.76 2.98 -6.12
CA GLY A 37 14.24 4.35 -6.22
C GLY A 37 13.70 4.92 -4.91
N GLN A 38 13.84 4.21 -3.79
CA GLN A 38 13.43 4.66 -2.46
C GLN A 38 14.57 5.48 -1.83
N THR A 39 14.31 6.75 -1.54
CA THR A 39 15.18 7.54 -0.65
C THR A 39 15.16 6.90 0.74
N THR A 40 16.18 7.15 1.57
CA THR A 40 16.29 6.65 2.95
C THR A 40 15.17 7.13 3.90
N ASP A 41 14.18 7.82 3.36
CA ASP A 41 13.00 8.26 4.10
C ASP A 41 12.05 7.07 4.22
N VAL A 42 11.83 6.63 5.47
CA VAL A 42 10.66 5.82 5.81
C VAL A 42 9.45 6.60 5.30
N PRO A 43 8.61 6.04 4.40
CA PRO A 43 7.45 6.77 3.91
C PRO A 43 6.55 7.13 5.09
N THR A 44 6.62 8.38 5.56
CA THR A 44 5.87 8.88 6.72
C THR A 44 4.37 8.98 6.40
N ALA A 45 4.01 8.89 5.11
CA ALA A 45 2.68 8.63 4.59
C ALA A 45 2.82 8.03 3.18
N CYS A 46 1.80 7.29 2.73
CA CYS A 46 1.67 6.98 1.30
C CYS A 46 1.42 8.31 0.58
N GLU A 47 2.35 8.74 -0.28
CA GLU A 47 2.12 9.94 -1.08
C GLU A 47 0.86 9.75 -1.95
N PRO A 48 0.01 10.79 -2.08
CA PRO A 48 -1.14 10.73 -2.96
C PRO A 48 -0.67 10.52 -4.41
N VAL A 49 -0.97 9.34 -4.97
CA VAL A 49 -0.67 9.01 -6.36
C VAL A 49 -1.75 9.52 -7.30
N LYS A 50 -1.35 10.04 -8.46
CA LYS A 50 -2.29 10.41 -9.51
C LYS A 50 -2.85 9.14 -10.16
N THR A 51 -4.18 9.04 -10.21
CA THR A 51 -4.88 7.88 -10.77
C THR A 51 -5.69 8.24 -12.01
N PHE A 52 -5.91 7.23 -12.87
CA PHE A 52 -6.62 7.33 -14.13
C PHE A 52 -7.40 6.03 -14.42
N LYS A 53 -8.47 6.12 -15.22
CA LYS A 53 -9.24 4.97 -15.71
C LYS A 53 -8.76 4.52 -17.10
N VAL A 54 -7.49 4.15 -17.22
CA VAL A 54 -6.86 3.84 -18.52
C VAL A 54 -7.48 2.63 -19.23
N PHE A 55 -8.07 1.69 -18.48
CA PHE A 55 -8.71 0.49 -19.03
C PHE A 55 -10.22 0.64 -19.29
N LYS A 56 -10.79 1.84 -19.18
CA LYS A 56 -12.23 2.08 -19.36
C LYS A 56 -12.76 1.61 -20.71
N ALA A 57 -11.94 1.65 -21.76
CA ALA A 57 -12.31 1.18 -23.10
C ALA A 57 -12.66 -0.32 -23.14
N TRP A 58 -12.19 -1.11 -22.18
CA TRP A 58 -12.47 -2.54 -22.05
C TRP A 58 -13.45 -2.87 -20.92
N GLY A 59 -14.20 -1.88 -20.42
CA GLY A 59 -15.22 -2.06 -19.39
C GLY A 59 -14.71 -1.98 -17.94
N ASP A 60 -13.41 -1.84 -17.73
CA ASP A 60 -12.85 -1.68 -16.39
C ASP A 60 -12.92 -0.21 -15.93
N ASN A 61 -13.72 0.03 -14.89
CA ASN A 61 -13.96 1.36 -14.35
C ASN A 61 -13.11 1.69 -13.11
N SER A 62 -12.15 0.83 -12.77
CA SER A 62 -11.25 1.00 -11.63
C SER A 62 -10.24 2.13 -11.84
N GLN A 63 -9.68 2.63 -10.75
CA GLN A 63 -8.64 3.66 -10.76
C GLN A 63 -7.27 2.98 -10.72
N TYR A 64 -6.41 3.33 -11.66
CA TYR A 64 -5.05 2.81 -11.78
C TYR A 64 -4.04 3.95 -11.67
N PHE A 65 -2.86 3.65 -11.15
CA PHE A 65 -1.71 4.53 -11.21
C PHE A 65 -0.57 3.77 -11.87
N LEU A 66 0.29 4.50 -12.60
CA LEU A 66 1.50 3.90 -13.15
C LEU A 66 2.53 3.78 -12.03
N ALA A 67 3.11 2.59 -11.87
CA ALA A 67 4.26 2.41 -11.00
C ALA A 67 5.42 3.33 -11.45
N PRO A 68 6.29 3.77 -10.53
CA PRO A 68 7.48 4.52 -10.91
C PRO A 68 8.27 3.82 -12.03
N ASN A 69 8.58 4.56 -13.10
CA ASN A 69 9.21 4.03 -14.32
C ASN A 69 8.49 2.79 -14.91
N GLY A 70 7.17 2.66 -14.75
CA GLY A 70 6.40 1.51 -15.26
C GLY A 70 6.30 1.44 -16.79
N GLY A 71 6.57 2.54 -17.49
CA GLY A 71 6.69 2.59 -18.95
C GLY A 71 8.10 2.27 -19.49
N LEU A 72 9.10 2.07 -18.62
CA LEU A 72 10.49 1.77 -19.01
C LEU A 72 11.20 2.86 -19.83
N GLU A 73 10.66 4.08 -19.82
CA GLU A 73 11.24 5.25 -20.51
C GLU A 73 12.57 5.71 -19.89
N ALA A 74 12.85 5.33 -18.64
CA ALA A 74 14.16 5.49 -18.00
C ALA A 74 14.95 4.16 -17.97
N GLY A 75 14.72 3.27 -18.93
CA GLY A 75 15.29 1.93 -18.96
C GLY A 75 14.82 1.09 -17.77
N VAL A 76 15.73 0.37 -17.12
CA VAL A 76 15.43 -0.55 -16.01
C VAL A 76 15.54 0.10 -14.63
N GLN A 77 15.58 1.44 -14.53
CA GLN A 77 15.66 2.10 -13.24
C GLN A 77 14.50 1.68 -12.35
N GLY A 78 14.81 1.02 -11.23
CA GLY A 78 13.78 0.47 -10.35
C GLY A 78 13.06 -0.76 -10.91
N TRP A 79 13.67 -1.51 -11.80
CA TRP A 79 13.13 -2.82 -12.17
C TRP A 79 14.29 -3.80 -12.19
N LYS A 80 14.11 -4.94 -11.51
CA LYS A 80 14.99 -6.08 -11.71
C LYS A 80 14.43 -6.90 -12.86
N LEU A 81 15.21 -7.02 -13.93
CA LEU A 81 14.88 -7.91 -15.03
C LEU A 81 15.43 -9.30 -14.76
N GLU A 82 14.63 -10.31 -15.04
CA GLU A 82 15.08 -11.70 -15.05
C GLU A 82 15.72 -12.04 -16.41
N PRO A 83 16.53 -13.11 -16.49
CA PRO A 83 17.11 -13.56 -17.75
C PRO A 83 16.05 -13.72 -18.84
N GLY A 84 16.35 -13.21 -20.04
CA GLY A 84 15.44 -13.23 -21.18
C GLY A 84 14.52 -12.01 -21.27
N ALA A 85 14.46 -11.14 -20.26
CA ALA A 85 13.76 -9.86 -20.37
C ALA A 85 14.72 -8.71 -20.73
N THR A 86 14.33 -7.88 -21.69
CA THR A 86 15.07 -6.67 -22.07
C THR A 86 14.14 -5.50 -22.34
N VAL A 87 14.61 -4.28 -22.13
CA VAL A 87 13.95 -3.10 -22.69
C VAL A 87 14.28 -3.04 -24.17
N ALA A 88 13.28 -2.80 -25.00
CA ALA A 88 13.43 -2.63 -26.44
C ALA A 88 12.68 -1.38 -26.91
N MET A 89 13.04 -0.90 -28.10
CA MET A 89 12.34 0.22 -28.72
C MET A 89 10.92 -0.20 -29.14
N GLY A 90 9.92 0.57 -28.75
CA GLY A 90 8.52 0.32 -29.06
C GLY A 90 7.58 0.94 -28.03
N ASN A 91 6.30 0.58 -28.09
CA ASN A 91 5.29 1.03 -27.13
C ASN A 91 4.20 -0.05 -27.07
N GLU A 92 3.40 -0.09 -26.00
CA GLU A 92 2.18 -0.88 -26.04
C GLU A 92 1.22 -0.36 -27.14
N PRO A 93 0.49 -1.25 -27.83
CA PRO A 93 -0.34 -0.86 -28.98
C PRO A 93 -1.54 0.04 -28.61
N PHE A 94 -1.80 0.20 -27.32
CA PHE A 94 -2.96 0.91 -26.79
C PHE A 94 -2.63 2.26 -26.15
N PHE A 95 -1.35 2.61 -26.01
CA PHE A 95 -0.89 3.90 -25.48
C PHE A 95 -1.56 4.27 -24.15
N LEU A 96 -1.57 3.33 -23.20
CA LEU A 96 -2.26 3.46 -21.91
C LEU A 96 -1.66 4.55 -21.05
N ASN A 97 -0.33 4.73 -21.12
CA ASN A 97 0.35 5.83 -20.45
C ASN A 97 0.51 7.05 -21.37
N SER A 98 1.18 6.89 -22.51
CA SER A 98 1.43 8.00 -23.44
C SER A 98 1.76 7.53 -24.86
N LYS A 99 1.26 8.28 -25.85
CA LYS A 99 1.62 8.09 -27.27
C LYS A 99 3.07 8.42 -27.60
N ARG A 100 3.79 9.05 -26.66
CA ARG A 100 5.20 9.43 -26.81
C ARG A 100 6.15 8.42 -26.16
N ASP A 101 5.63 7.37 -25.53
CA ASP A 101 6.48 6.33 -24.95
C ASP A 101 7.18 5.57 -26.09
N LEU A 102 8.45 5.23 -25.87
CA LEU A 102 9.38 4.67 -26.86
C LEU A 102 10.05 3.38 -26.38
N SER A 103 9.73 2.92 -25.17
CA SER A 103 10.21 1.67 -24.59
C SER A 103 9.08 0.65 -24.39
N LEU A 104 9.43 -0.63 -24.53
CA LEU A 104 8.61 -1.76 -24.08
C LEU A 104 9.49 -2.86 -23.45
N LEU A 105 8.86 -3.79 -22.73
CA LEU A 105 9.51 -5.01 -22.27
C LEU A 105 9.41 -6.09 -23.34
N ALA A 106 10.55 -6.54 -23.85
CA ALA A 106 10.65 -7.68 -24.74
C ALA A 106 11.13 -8.92 -23.97
N LEU A 107 10.58 -10.08 -24.33
CA LEU A 107 11.01 -11.38 -23.84
C LEU A 107 11.70 -12.14 -24.96
N ALA A 108 12.80 -12.82 -24.63
CA ALA A 108 13.44 -13.78 -25.53
C ALA A 108 12.43 -14.89 -25.87
N THR A 109 12.19 -15.08 -27.16
CA THR A 109 11.34 -16.14 -27.71
C THR A 109 12.11 -17.43 -27.90
#